data_AF-A0A842XEK2-F1
#
_entry.id   AF-A0A842XEK2-F1
#
_cell.length_a   1.000
_cell.length_b   1.000
_cell.length_c   1.000
_cell.angle_alpha   90.00
_cell.angle_beta   90.00
_cell.angle_gamma   90.00
#
_symmetry.space_group_name_H-M   'P 1'
#
loop_
_entity.id
_entity.type
_entity.pdbx_description
1 polymer ?
#
loop_
_entity_poly.entity_id
_entity_poly.type
_entity_poly.pdbx_seq_one_letter_code
_entity_poly.pdbx_strand_id
1 'polypeptide(L)'
;MEKDEIPRRLERYVDKPYGGLFGNSVEVKVVEEIVADPYIEYRPKDLEDIIGASAPSIRRALSNLTALGLLIKDSSDAQHPVYRVNLESKKITALTFLAYAVVDDRDGLNCMDKAISNYYMNEFWPKIVATADTRYPDFGGSIINWRTEMEIISVRKNGASEDFTVAMEGV
;
A
#
# COMPACT_ATOMS: atom_id res chain seq x y z
N MET A 1 14.74 -26.10 1.79
CA MET A 1 14.27 -24.71 1.62
C MET A 1 14.03 -24.57 0.13
N GLU A 2 12.79 -24.77 -0.27
CA GLU A 2 12.37 -24.79 -1.67
C GLU A 2 12.55 -23.37 -2.22
N LYS A 3 13.30 -23.24 -3.31
CA LYS A 3 13.56 -21.96 -3.97
C LYS A 3 12.27 -21.63 -4.69
N ASP A 4 11.49 -20.69 -4.17
CA ASP A 4 10.31 -20.18 -4.87
C ASP A 4 10.79 -19.64 -6.22
N GLU A 5 10.62 -20.44 -7.27
CA GLU A 5 11.04 -20.09 -8.62
C GLU A 5 10.03 -19.06 -9.15
N ILE A 6 10.51 -17.82 -9.31
CA ILE A 6 9.73 -16.76 -9.95
C ILE A 6 9.15 -17.31 -11.26
N PRO A 7 7.82 -17.23 -11.49
CA PRO A 7 7.23 -17.75 -12.71
C PRO A 7 7.92 -17.20 -13.95
N ARG A 8 8.34 -18.05 -14.89
CA ARG A 8 9.13 -17.64 -16.09
C ARG A 8 8.59 -16.42 -16.84
N ARG A 9 7.27 -16.22 -16.81
CA ARG A 9 6.61 -15.06 -17.43
C ARG A 9 6.98 -13.71 -16.78
N LEU A 10 7.37 -13.72 -15.50
CA LEU A 10 7.68 -12.54 -14.69
C LEU A 10 9.18 -12.21 -14.65
N GLU A 11 10.07 -13.15 -15.00
CA GLU A 11 11.53 -12.95 -14.99
C GLU A 11 11.97 -11.66 -15.72
N ARG A 12 11.35 -11.34 -16.85
CA ARG A 12 11.65 -10.13 -17.66
C ARG A 12 11.26 -8.79 -17.01
N TYR A 13 10.62 -8.83 -15.84
CA TYR A 13 10.12 -7.67 -15.10
C TYR A 13 10.73 -7.54 -13.71
N VAL A 14 11.60 -8.46 -13.29
CA VAL A 14 12.17 -8.48 -11.93
C VAL A 14 12.94 -7.20 -11.61
N ASP A 15 13.71 -6.68 -12.56
CA ASP A 15 14.51 -5.46 -12.39
C ASP A 15 13.78 -4.19 -12.87
N LYS A 16 12.46 -4.27 -13.09
CA LYS A 16 11.66 -3.14 -13.57
C LYS A 16 10.79 -2.61 -12.45
N PRO A 17 10.78 -1.28 -12.23
CA PRO A 17 9.90 -0.66 -11.26
C PRO A 17 8.45 -1.07 -11.48
N TYR A 18 7.73 -1.38 -10.39
CA TYR A 18 6.33 -1.85 -10.44
C TYR A 18 6.10 -2.99 -11.44
N GLY A 19 7.04 -3.93 -11.56
CA GLY A 19 6.91 -5.05 -12.50
C GLY A 19 6.81 -4.59 -13.97
N GLY A 20 7.30 -3.40 -14.28
CA GLY A 20 7.27 -2.80 -15.62
C GLY A 20 5.95 -2.16 -16.04
N LEU A 21 4.95 -2.00 -15.16
CA LEU A 21 3.67 -1.36 -15.49
C LEU A 21 3.82 0.07 -16.06
N PHE A 22 4.79 0.84 -15.54
CA PHE A 22 4.99 2.25 -15.91
C PHE A 22 6.24 2.48 -16.76
N GLY A 23 6.87 1.41 -17.25
CA GLY A 23 8.17 1.49 -17.92
C GLY A 23 9.31 1.79 -16.95
N ASN A 24 10.42 2.32 -17.48
CA ASN A 24 11.66 2.54 -16.74
C ASN A 24 12.18 3.97 -16.93
N SER A 25 11.46 4.95 -16.37
CA SER A 25 11.87 6.35 -16.39
C SER A 25 12.46 6.77 -15.04
N VAL A 26 13.21 7.89 -15.03
CA VAL A 26 13.73 8.47 -13.79
C VAL A 26 12.60 8.81 -12.83
N GLU A 27 11.48 9.34 -13.33
CA GLU A 27 10.30 9.64 -12.51
C GLU A 27 9.73 8.41 -11.83
N VAL A 28 9.61 7.29 -12.55
CA VAL A 28 9.10 6.04 -11.97
C VAL A 28 10.06 5.49 -10.91
N LYS A 29 11.37 5.58 -11.12
CA LYS A 29 12.37 5.19 -10.11
C LYS A 29 12.32 6.06 -8.86
N VAL A 30 12.15 7.38 -9.02
CA VAL A 30 11.93 8.27 -7.86
C VAL A 30 10.65 7.88 -7.12
N VAL A 31 9.58 7.54 -7.84
CA VAL A 31 8.32 7.09 -7.24
C VAL A 31 8.50 5.78 -6.46
N GLU A 32 9.26 4.83 -7.00
CA GLU A 32 9.57 3.57 -6.32
C GLU A 32 10.34 3.80 -5.02
N GLU A 33 11.37 4.65 -5.06
CA GLU A 33 12.18 5.00 -3.89
C GLU A 33 11.33 5.63 -2.76
N ILE A 34 10.52 6.64 -3.10
CA ILE A 34 9.69 7.32 -2.09
C ILE A 34 8.57 6.45 -1.54
N VAL A 35 8.16 5.41 -2.27
CA VAL A 35 7.17 4.43 -1.80
C VAL A 35 7.85 3.37 -0.93
N ALA A 36 9.10 3.01 -1.22
CA ALA A 36 9.87 2.08 -0.43
C ALA A 36 10.15 2.63 0.98
N ASP A 37 10.49 3.92 1.09
CA ASP A 37 10.57 4.62 2.38
C ASP A 37 9.95 6.03 2.30
N PRO A 38 8.68 6.18 2.73
CA PRO A 38 7.97 7.43 2.64
C PRO A 38 8.28 8.43 3.77
N TYR A 39 9.06 8.03 4.78
CA TYR A 39 9.40 8.88 5.93
C TYR A 39 10.75 9.58 5.76
N ILE A 40 11.55 9.20 4.76
CA ILE A 40 12.82 9.84 4.45
C ILE A 40 12.60 11.22 3.82
N GLU A 41 13.48 12.15 4.19
CA GLU A 41 13.65 13.42 3.52
C GLU A 41 14.73 13.31 2.44
N TYR A 42 14.40 13.69 1.21
CA TYR A 42 15.31 13.54 0.07
C TYR A 42 15.86 14.90 -0.35
N ARG A 43 17.18 15.00 -0.50
CA ARG A 43 17.81 16.08 -1.27
C ARG A 43 17.99 15.63 -2.72
N PRO A 44 18.00 16.56 -3.69
CA PRO A 44 18.25 16.20 -5.09
C PRO A 44 19.53 15.39 -5.29
N LYS A 45 20.58 15.70 -4.52
CA LYS A 45 21.87 15.01 -4.62
C LYS A 45 21.79 13.55 -4.18
N ASP A 46 21.03 13.26 -3.13
CA ASP A 46 20.84 11.89 -2.63
C ASP A 46 20.17 11.02 -3.71
N LEU A 47 19.15 11.55 -4.38
CA LEU A 47 18.45 10.86 -5.46
C LEU A 47 19.30 10.70 -6.73
N GLU A 48 20.19 11.65 -7.03
CA GLU A 48 21.17 11.47 -8.11
C GLU A 48 22.07 10.27 -7.84
N ASP A 49 22.52 10.10 -6.60
CA ASP A 49 23.45 9.04 -6.20
C ASP A 49 22.74 7.67 -6.10
N ILE A 50 21.51 7.62 -5.58
CA ILE A 50 20.71 6.39 -5.47
C ILE A 50 20.24 5.91 -6.86
N ILE A 51 19.69 6.82 -7.68
CA ILE A 51 19.06 6.46 -8.95
C ILE A 51 20.09 6.39 -10.09
N GLY A 52 21.24 7.03 -9.91
CA GLY A 52 22.29 7.13 -10.94
C GLY A 52 21.88 7.99 -12.14
N ALA A 53 20.99 8.96 -11.92
CA ALA A 53 20.48 9.84 -12.98
C ALA A 53 21.07 11.25 -12.89
N SER A 54 21.10 11.95 -14.03
CA SER A 54 21.66 13.30 -14.10
C SER A 54 20.86 14.30 -13.27
N ALA A 55 21.55 15.30 -12.69
CA ALA A 55 20.93 16.37 -11.91
C ALA A 55 19.74 17.06 -12.62
N PRO A 56 19.80 17.41 -13.93
CA PRO A 56 18.64 17.96 -14.62
C PRO A 56 17.44 17.02 -14.68
N SER A 57 17.67 15.72 -14.87
CA SER A 57 16.60 14.71 -14.90
C SER A 57 15.94 14.55 -13.53
N ILE A 58 16.73 14.48 -12.46
CA ILE A 58 16.23 14.41 -11.08
C ILE A 58 15.42 15.67 -10.74
N ARG A 59 15.94 16.86 -11.05
CA ARG A 59 15.21 18.12 -10.79
C ARG A 59 13.88 18.19 -11.54
N ARG A 60 13.83 17.71 -12.79
CA ARG A 60 12.59 17.63 -13.56
C ARG A 60 11.60 16.66 -12.91
N ALA A 61 12.05 15.47 -12.54
CA ALA A 61 11.21 14.48 -11.87
C ALA A 61 10.64 15.03 -10.56
N LEU A 62 11.48 15.61 -9.70
CA LEU A 62 11.06 16.24 -8.46
C LEU A 62 10.03 17.35 -8.69
N SER A 63 10.26 18.22 -9.67
CA SER A 63 9.30 19.28 -10.03
C SER A 63 7.94 18.71 -10.44
N ASN A 64 7.94 17.67 -11.28
CA ASN A 64 6.71 17.03 -11.77
C ASN A 64 5.96 16.34 -10.62
N LEU A 65 6.66 15.60 -9.78
CA LEU A 65 6.07 14.89 -8.64
C LEU A 65 5.54 15.85 -7.56
N THR A 66 6.20 16.99 -7.35
CA THR A 66 5.66 18.07 -6.51
C THR A 66 4.39 18.67 -7.12
N ALA A 67 4.38 18.95 -8.44
CA ALA A 67 3.19 19.47 -9.12
C ALA A 67 2.00 18.49 -9.08
N LEU A 68 2.27 17.19 -9.07
CA LEU A 68 1.25 16.14 -8.92
C LEU A 68 0.76 15.96 -7.46
N GLY A 69 1.39 16.64 -6.51
CA GLY A 69 1.07 16.57 -5.08
C GLY A 69 1.56 15.28 -4.41
N LEU A 70 2.52 14.57 -5.01
CA LEU A 70 3.17 13.39 -4.41
C LEU A 70 4.30 13.79 -3.46
N LEU A 71 4.96 14.92 -3.72
CA LEU A 71 6.03 15.47 -2.90
C LEU A 71 5.67 16.87 -2.41
N ILE A 72 6.10 17.19 -1.20
CA ILE A 72 6.10 18.53 -0.63
C ILE A 72 7.54 19.03 -0.68
N LYS A 73 7.74 20.17 -1.33
CA LYS A 73 9.04 20.83 -1.38
C LYS A 73 9.15 21.81 -0.22
N ASP A 74 10.14 21.60 0.63
CA ASP A 74 10.59 22.58 1.62
C ASP A 74 11.75 23.37 1.02
N SER A 75 11.52 24.66 0.82
CA SER A 75 12.50 25.61 0.27
C SER A 75 12.94 26.65 1.30
N SER A 76 12.90 26.32 2.59
CA SER A 76 13.45 27.17 3.66
C SER A 76 14.90 27.55 3.38
N ASP A 77 15.67 26.63 2.78
CA ASP A 77 16.95 26.91 2.13
C ASP A 77 16.77 26.80 0.61
N ALA A 78 16.91 27.93 -0.09
CA ALA A 78 16.75 27.97 -1.55
C ALA A 78 17.88 27.26 -2.30
N GLN A 79 19.09 27.20 -1.73
CA GLN A 79 20.24 26.50 -2.33
C GLN A 79 20.17 25.00 -2.08
N HIS A 80 19.59 24.59 -0.96
CA HIS A 80 19.52 23.19 -0.54
C HIS A 80 18.08 22.75 -0.23
N PRO A 81 17.18 22.73 -1.24
CA PRO A 81 15.80 22.33 -1.04
C PRO A 81 15.70 20.87 -0.60
N VAL A 82 14.71 20.59 0.23
CA VAL A 82 14.39 19.26 0.75
C VAL A 82 13.02 18.83 0.25
N TYR A 83 12.88 17.56 -0.10
CA TYR A 83 11.64 16.99 -0.62
C TYR A 83 11.15 15.90 0.32
N ARG A 84 9.88 15.99 0.70
CA ARG A 84 9.20 15.04 1.60
C ARG A 84 8.02 14.41 0.88
N VAL A 85 7.69 13.17 1.22
CA VAL A 85 6.50 12.53 0.67
C VAL A 85 5.25 13.17 1.25
N ASN A 86 4.25 13.42 0.41
CA ASN A 86 2.94 13.87 0.86
C ASN A 86 2.13 12.66 1.37
N LEU A 87 2.29 12.33 2.66
CA LEU A 87 1.62 11.18 3.28
C LEU A 87 0.09 11.29 3.31
N GLU A 88 -0.47 12.49 3.19
CA GLU A 88 -1.91 12.71 3.10
C GLU A 88 -2.48 12.36 1.72
N SER A 89 -1.61 12.17 0.72
CA SER A 89 -2.00 11.86 -0.64
C SER A 89 -2.44 10.41 -0.78
N LYS A 90 -3.73 10.20 -1.08
CA LYS A 90 -4.27 8.87 -1.43
C LYS A 90 -3.54 8.21 -2.61
N LYS A 91 -2.88 9.01 -3.47
CA LYS A 91 -2.07 8.50 -4.58
C LYS A 91 -0.86 7.72 -4.06
N ILE A 92 -0.23 8.17 -2.98
CA ILE A 92 0.89 7.45 -2.33
C ILE A 92 0.38 6.12 -1.79
N THR A 93 -0.73 6.11 -1.04
CA THR A 93 -1.34 4.86 -0.54
C THR A 93 -1.63 3.86 -1.67
N ALA A 94 -2.19 4.34 -2.78
CA ALA A 94 -2.49 3.49 -3.94
C ALA A 94 -1.21 2.93 -4.59
N LEU A 95 -0.17 3.75 -4.74
CA LEU A 95 1.12 3.32 -5.26
C LEU A 95 1.82 2.32 -4.32
N THR A 96 1.69 2.47 -3.01
CA THR A 96 2.17 1.50 -2.02
C THR A 96 1.46 0.16 -2.16
N PHE A 97 0.13 0.14 -2.29
CA PHE A 97 -0.59 -1.12 -2.54
C PHE A 97 -0.20 -1.76 -3.86
N LEU A 98 0.04 -0.96 -4.90
CA LEU A 98 0.52 -1.48 -6.18
C LEU A 98 1.92 -2.08 -6.06
N ALA A 99 2.82 -1.47 -5.29
CA ALA A 99 4.15 -2.04 -5.02
C ALA A 99 4.01 -3.40 -4.31
N TYR A 100 3.14 -3.50 -3.30
CA TYR A 100 2.88 -4.77 -2.62
C TYR A 100 2.24 -5.82 -3.52
N ALA A 101 1.33 -5.44 -4.41
CA ALA A 101 0.75 -6.37 -5.39
C ALA A 101 1.84 -6.99 -6.28
N VAL A 102 2.78 -6.17 -6.75
CA VAL A 102 3.91 -6.63 -7.57
C VAL A 102 4.83 -7.58 -6.80
N VAL A 103 5.09 -7.29 -5.53
CA VAL A 103 5.90 -8.17 -4.66
C VAL A 103 5.17 -9.49 -4.40
N ASP A 104 3.86 -9.46 -4.15
CA ASP A 104 3.06 -10.66 -3.94
C ASP A 104 2.97 -11.55 -5.18
N ASP A 105 2.80 -10.97 -6.36
CA ASP A 105 2.82 -11.72 -7.61
C ASP A 105 4.18 -12.40 -7.87
N ARG A 106 5.28 -11.82 -7.35
CA ARG A 106 6.64 -12.35 -7.49
C ARG A 106 6.98 -13.40 -6.44
N ASP A 107 6.69 -13.11 -5.17
CA ASP A 107 7.23 -13.83 -4.00
C ASP A 107 6.14 -14.56 -3.19
N GLY A 108 4.84 -14.31 -3.45
CA GLY A 108 3.73 -14.98 -2.76
C GLY A 108 3.58 -14.64 -1.27
N LEU A 109 4.01 -13.46 -0.83
CA LEU A 109 4.16 -13.10 0.60
C LEU A 109 2.88 -12.60 1.29
N ASN A 110 1.80 -12.42 0.52
CA ASN A 110 0.52 -11.81 0.95
C ASN A 110 0.72 -10.47 1.67
N CYS A 111 1.69 -9.67 1.25
CA CYS A 111 1.98 -8.34 1.81
C CYS A 111 0.91 -7.31 1.44
N MET A 112 0.27 -7.43 0.28
CA MET A 112 -0.84 -6.57 -0.15
C MET A 112 -2.06 -6.73 0.77
N ASP A 113 -2.51 -7.96 1.03
CA ASP A 113 -3.66 -8.23 1.89
C ASP A 113 -3.45 -7.72 3.31
N LYS A 114 -2.23 -7.92 3.84
CA LYS A 114 -1.82 -7.39 5.15
C LYS A 114 -1.85 -5.86 5.17
N ALA A 115 -1.33 -5.22 4.13
CA ALA A 115 -1.32 -3.76 4.02
C ALA A 115 -2.73 -3.18 3.92
N ILE A 116 -3.61 -3.79 3.13
CA ILE A 116 -5.03 -3.38 3.01
C ILE A 116 -5.73 -3.50 4.37
N SER A 117 -5.54 -4.63 5.06
CA SER A 117 -6.11 -4.86 6.39
C SER A 117 -5.61 -3.82 7.39
N ASN A 118 -4.31 -3.52 7.38
CA ASN A 118 -3.70 -2.51 8.24
C ASN A 118 -4.27 -1.11 7.98
N TYR A 119 -4.36 -0.71 6.71
CA TYR A 119 -4.96 0.56 6.31
C TYR A 119 -6.43 0.64 6.74
N TYR A 120 -7.21 -0.41 6.52
CA TYR A 120 -8.60 -0.44 6.95
C TYR A 120 -8.74 -0.22 8.45
N MET A 121 -7.98 -0.96 9.26
CA MET A 121 -8.09 -0.91 10.72
C MET A 121 -7.58 0.38 11.34
N ASN A 122 -6.49 0.95 10.81
CA ASN A 122 -5.81 2.08 11.45
C ASN A 122 -6.15 3.43 10.83
N GLU A 123 -6.45 3.48 9.53
CA GLU A 123 -6.71 4.75 8.83
C GLU A 123 -8.19 4.97 8.52
N PHE A 124 -8.92 3.91 8.16
CA PHE A 124 -10.29 4.04 7.67
C PHE A 124 -11.33 3.82 8.77
N TRP A 125 -11.19 2.76 9.57
CA TRP A 125 -12.13 2.38 10.62
C TRP A 125 -12.33 3.46 11.69
N PRO A 126 -11.27 4.13 12.22
CA PRO A 126 -11.46 5.19 13.22
C PRO A 126 -12.28 6.37 12.67
N LYS A 127 -12.11 6.69 11.38
CA LYS A 127 -12.87 7.75 10.70
C LYS A 127 -14.35 7.36 10.56
N ILE A 128 -14.66 6.09 10.29
CA ILE A 128 -16.04 5.61 10.26
C ILE A 128 -16.69 5.73 11.63
N VAL A 129 -16.04 5.23 12.69
CA VAL A 129 -16.57 5.25 14.05
C VAL A 129 -16.85 6.69 14.51
N ALA A 130 -15.90 7.59 14.32
CA ALA A 130 -16.08 9.01 14.65
C ALA A 130 -17.24 9.66 13.88
N THR A 131 -17.49 9.25 12.64
CA THR A 131 -18.59 9.77 11.82
C THR A 131 -19.95 9.11 12.16
N ALA A 132 -19.93 7.90 12.73
CA ALA A 132 -21.13 7.20 13.20
C ALA A 132 -21.60 7.76 14.55
N ASP A 133 -20.68 7.97 15.50
CA ASP A 133 -20.95 8.57 16.81
C ASP A 133 -21.55 9.98 16.70
N THR A 134 -21.15 10.75 15.68
CA THR A 134 -21.66 12.11 15.45
C THR A 134 -23.03 12.17 14.78
N ARG A 135 -23.47 11.10 14.11
CA ARG A 135 -24.76 11.06 13.41
C ARG A 135 -25.85 10.29 14.16
N TYR A 136 -25.49 9.40 15.08
CA TYR A 136 -26.42 8.59 15.86
C TYR A 136 -25.95 8.41 17.31
N PRO A 137 -26.02 9.46 18.15
CA PRO A 137 -25.56 9.41 19.54
C PRO A 137 -26.36 8.43 20.42
N ASP A 138 -27.56 8.02 19.99
CA ASP A 138 -28.45 7.14 20.74
C ASP A 138 -28.20 5.64 20.50
N PHE A 139 -27.34 5.26 19.55
CA PHE A 139 -26.87 3.89 19.38
C PHE A 139 -25.64 3.62 20.25
N GLY A 140 -25.75 3.95 21.54
CA GLY A 140 -24.80 3.50 22.55
C GLY A 140 -24.80 1.97 22.64
N GLY A 141 -23.82 1.31 22.01
CA GLY A 141 -23.44 -0.05 22.38
C GLY A 141 -23.62 -1.18 21.36
N SER A 142 -23.75 -0.92 20.06
CA SER A 142 -23.62 -2.01 19.06
C SER A 142 -22.97 -1.56 17.76
N ILE A 143 -21.75 -1.04 17.85
CA ILE A 143 -20.82 -1.17 16.72
C ILE A 143 -20.32 -2.60 16.80
N ILE A 144 -20.95 -3.46 16.00
CA ILE A 144 -20.66 -4.88 15.84
C ILE A 144 -19.15 -5.12 15.95
N ASN A 145 -18.77 -5.89 16.98
CA ASN A 145 -17.39 -6.28 17.24
C ASN A 145 -16.96 -7.31 16.20
N TRP A 146 -16.58 -6.85 15.00
CA TRP A 146 -16.09 -7.69 13.90
C TRP A 146 -14.84 -8.51 14.26
N ARG A 147 -14.17 -8.18 15.37
CA ARG A 147 -13.07 -8.97 15.92
C ARG A 147 -13.52 -10.38 16.29
N THR A 148 -14.77 -10.57 16.70
CA THR A 148 -15.34 -11.88 17.03
C THR A 148 -15.71 -12.68 15.77
N GLU A 149 -16.16 -12.03 14.69
CA GLU A 149 -16.55 -12.73 13.47
C GLU A 149 -15.36 -13.24 12.65
N MET A 150 -14.23 -12.52 12.65
CA MET A 150 -13.00 -12.99 11.99
C MET A 150 -12.40 -14.22 12.68
N GLU A 151 -12.53 -14.36 14.01
CA GLU A 151 -12.19 -15.61 14.72
C GLU A 151 -13.15 -16.76 14.38
N ILE A 152 -14.45 -16.49 14.22
CA ILE A 152 -15.45 -17.52 13.84
C ILE A 152 -15.19 -18.06 12.42
N ILE A 153 -14.77 -17.21 11.48
CA ILE A 153 -14.42 -17.63 10.11
C ILE A 153 -13.12 -18.47 10.09
N SER A 154 -12.15 -18.13 10.95
CA SER A 154 -10.93 -18.91 11.17
C SER A 154 -11.23 -20.30 11.76
N VAL A 155 -12.12 -20.37 12.76
CA VAL A 155 -12.52 -21.64 13.39
C VAL A 155 -13.36 -22.53 12.44
N ARG A 156 -14.26 -21.95 11.64
CA ARG A 156 -15.09 -22.71 10.68
C ARG A 156 -14.30 -23.38 9.56
N LYS A 157 -13.17 -22.81 9.13
CA LYS A 157 -12.31 -23.43 8.10
C LYS A 157 -11.55 -24.67 8.61
N ASN A 158 -11.43 -24.84 9.92
CA ASN A 158 -10.72 -25.96 10.54
C ASN A 158 -11.63 -27.12 11.00
N GLY A 159 -12.94 -27.07 10.74
CA GLY A 159 -13.90 -28.02 11.33
C GLY A 159 -15.04 -28.51 10.44
N ALA A 160 -14.98 -28.37 9.11
CA ALA A 160 -16.05 -28.85 8.22
C ALA A 160 -15.72 -30.22 7.62
N SER A 161 -15.95 -31.27 8.39
CA SER A 161 -16.39 -32.56 7.86
C SER A 161 -17.73 -32.94 8.54
N GLU A 162 -18.64 -33.45 7.71
CA GLU A 162 -19.87 -34.19 8.05
C GLU A 162 -21.19 -33.40 8.09
N ASP A 163 -21.90 -33.54 6.95
CA ASP A 163 -23.26 -34.04 6.80
C ASP A 163 -24.40 -33.45 7.64
N PHE A 164 -25.35 -32.80 6.94
CA PHE A 164 -26.70 -32.57 7.43
C PHE A 164 -27.74 -33.04 6.40
N THR A 165 -28.30 -34.22 6.67
CA THR A 165 -29.58 -34.73 6.13
C THR A 165 -30.73 -33.93 6.72
N VAL A 166 -31.60 -33.36 5.89
CA VAL A 166 -32.86 -32.73 6.33
C VAL A 166 -34.02 -33.70 6.10
N ALA A 167 -34.61 -34.19 7.19
CA ALA A 167 -35.92 -34.86 7.18
C ALA A 167 -37.02 -33.80 7.34
N MET A 168 -38.00 -33.81 6.42
CA MET A 168 -39.26 -33.07 6.55
C MET A 168 -40.37 -34.05 7.00
N GLU A 169 -40.92 -33.81 8.18
CA GLU A 169 -42.28 -34.16 8.63
C GLU A 169 -42.72 -32.94 9.48
N GLY A 170 -43.88 -32.29 9.35
CA GLY A 170 -45.16 -32.68 8.80
C GLY A 170 -46.21 -32.74 9.92
N VAL A 171 -46.72 -31.58 10.38
CA VAL A 171 -48.11 -31.32 10.85
C VAL A 171 -48.38 -29.81 10.78
#